data_AF-S0JF25-F1
#
_entry.id   AF-S0JF25-F1
#
_cell.length_a   1.000
_cell.length_b   1.000
_cell.length_c   1.000
_cell.angle_alpha   90.00
_cell.angle_beta   90.00
_cell.angle_gamma   90.00
#
_symmetry.space_group_name_H-M   'P 1'
#
loop_
_entity.id
_entity.type
_entity.pdbx_description
1 polymer ?
#
loop_
_entity_poly.entity_id
_entity_poly.type
_entity_poly.pdbx_seq_one_letter_code
_entity_poly.pdbx_strand_id
1 'polypeptide(L)'
;MEGLLLAIGFLGIICALLTPWTKTGTLVTLVSFYFYFDVVGIENWVPLLLFTLGLLLIVFEILIPGFGFVGILGAALVIGGLYYTIGDIFQTIRDLSMSVVISTAVIIYLVRRGYSLAGINKLVLNTNLQAQNEEKAEEHAVILHPGLVGVSKTPLRPSGKATFGGEDSPTYDVLSTEGLISMDEPIVIEKIQGTKILVRSYKQKGDE
;
A
#
# COMPACT_ATOMS: atom_id res chain seq x y z
N MET A 1 29.67 -18.07 -12.14
CA MET A 1 29.47 -17.50 -10.78
C MET A 1 29.04 -16.04 -10.83
N GLU A 2 29.30 -15.32 -11.93
CA GLU A 2 28.92 -13.92 -12.13
C GLU A 2 27.42 -13.62 -11.98
N GLY A 3 26.53 -14.49 -12.48
CA GLY A 3 25.08 -14.31 -12.34
C GLY A 3 24.55 -14.18 -10.91
N LEU A 4 25.29 -14.66 -9.89
CA LEU A 4 24.93 -14.47 -8.48
C LEU A 4 25.10 -13.01 -8.04
N LEU A 5 26.12 -12.30 -8.54
CA LEU A 5 26.33 -10.87 -8.26
C LEU A 5 25.21 -10.03 -8.89
N LEU A 6 24.75 -10.42 -10.08
CA LEU A 6 23.58 -9.81 -10.71
C LEU A 6 22.33 -10.00 -9.84
N ALA A 7 22.12 -11.21 -9.31
CA ALA A 7 21.01 -11.54 -8.41
C ALA A 7 21.05 -10.72 -7.12
N ILE A 8 22.20 -10.66 -6.44
CA ILE A 8 22.38 -9.86 -5.22
C ILE A 8 22.10 -8.38 -5.51
N GLY A 9 22.50 -7.87 -6.67
CA GLY A 9 22.23 -6.49 -7.07
C GLY A 9 20.74 -6.19 -7.22
N PHE A 10 19.99 -7.05 -7.92
CA PHE A 10 18.53 -6.92 -8.03
C PHE A 10 17.81 -7.11 -6.69
N LEU A 11 18.28 -8.04 -5.84
CA LEU A 11 17.76 -8.20 -4.49
C LEU A 11 17.97 -6.93 -3.65
N GLY A 12 19.12 -6.27 -3.79
CA GLY A 12 19.37 -4.97 -3.16
C GLY A 12 18.35 -3.91 -3.58
N ILE A 13 17.96 -3.88 -4.87
CA ILE A 13 16.94 -2.95 -5.39
C ILE A 13 15.57 -3.29 -4.79
N ILE A 14 15.20 -4.56 -4.78
CA ILE A 14 13.94 -5.03 -4.21
C ILE A 14 13.85 -4.66 -2.73
N CYS A 15 14.90 -4.92 -1.96
CA CYS A 15 14.97 -4.49 -0.57
C CYS A 15 14.89 -2.96 -0.46
N ALA A 16 15.60 -2.22 -1.31
CA ALA A 16 15.57 -0.76 -1.27
C ALA A 16 14.19 -0.17 -1.54
N LEU A 17 13.43 -0.80 -2.45
CA LEU A 17 12.10 -0.37 -2.89
C LEU A 17 10.96 -0.85 -1.98
N LEU A 18 11.02 -2.07 -1.43
CA LEU A 18 9.92 -2.64 -0.64
C LEU A 18 10.11 -2.51 0.88
N THR A 19 11.34 -2.35 1.36
CA THR A 19 11.60 -2.28 2.81
C THR A 19 11.98 -0.86 3.24
N PRO A 20 11.75 -0.47 4.51
CA PRO A 20 12.16 0.84 5.03
C PRO A 20 13.69 1.04 5.07
N TRP A 21 14.46 0.03 4.68
CA TRP A 21 15.91 0.00 4.67
C TRP A 21 16.48 0.46 3.32
N THR A 22 15.91 1.52 2.73
CA THR A 22 16.27 2.01 1.39
C THR A 22 17.77 2.30 1.25
N LYS A 23 18.37 2.97 2.25
CA LYS A 23 19.80 3.35 2.21
C LYS A 23 20.74 2.15 2.11
N THR A 24 20.49 1.10 2.90
CA THR A 24 21.34 -0.09 2.91
C THR A 24 21.11 -0.96 1.67
N GLY A 25 19.86 -1.06 1.20
CA GLY A 25 19.55 -1.78 -0.05
C GLY A 25 20.26 -1.17 -1.25
N THR A 26 20.23 0.17 -1.40
CA THR A 26 20.94 0.87 -2.48
C THR A 26 22.45 0.66 -2.43
N LEU A 27 23.06 0.67 -1.23
CA LEU A 27 24.49 0.40 -1.07
C LEU A 27 24.85 -1.01 -1.55
N VAL A 28 24.06 -2.02 -1.15
CA VAL A 28 24.27 -3.41 -1.59
C VAL A 28 24.17 -3.52 -3.11
N THR A 29 23.18 -2.87 -3.73
CA THR A 29 23.03 -2.84 -5.19
C THR A 29 24.25 -2.25 -5.88
N LEU A 30 24.71 -1.08 -5.46
CA LEU A 30 25.84 -0.39 -6.09
C LEU A 30 27.12 -1.21 -5.99
N VAL A 31 27.41 -1.76 -4.80
CA VAL A 31 28.59 -2.61 -4.58
C VAL A 31 28.53 -3.88 -5.42
N SER A 32 27.36 -4.54 -5.49
CA SER A 32 27.20 -5.79 -6.23
C SER A 32 27.36 -5.58 -7.74
N PHE A 33 26.78 -4.52 -8.30
CA PHE A 33 26.94 -4.23 -9.73
C PHE A 33 28.33 -3.73 -10.08
N TYR A 34 28.95 -2.91 -9.23
CA TYR A 34 30.35 -2.51 -9.42
C TYR A 34 31.25 -3.76 -9.54
N PHE A 35 31.13 -4.69 -8.60
CA PHE A 35 31.93 -5.91 -8.59
C PHE A 35 31.56 -6.85 -9.75
N TYR A 36 30.29 -6.88 -10.18
CA TYR A 36 29.88 -7.62 -11.37
C TYR A 36 30.63 -7.16 -12.63
N PHE A 37 30.64 -5.85 -12.91
CA PHE A 37 31.34 -5.31 -14.08
C PHE A 37 32.86 -5.39 -13.98
N ASP A 38 33.40 -5.34 -12.77
CA ASP A 38 34.83 -5.56 -12.51
C ASP A 38 35.25 -7.01 -12.81
N VAL A 39 34.46 -8.00 -12.36
CA VAL A 39 34.73 -9.43 -12.60
C VAL A 39 34.53 -9.83 -14.05
N VAL A 40 33.47 -9.36 -14.71
CA VAL A 40 33.22 -9.67 -16.13
C VAL A 40 34.23 -8.95 -17.03
N GLY A 41 34.75 -7.80 -16.60
CA GLY A 41 35.78 -7.05 -17.32
C GLY A 41 35.18 -6.26 -18.47
N ILE A 42 34.90 -4.98 -18.24
CA ILE A 42 34.46 -4.07 -19.30
C ILE A 42 35.65 -3.43 -20.03
N GLU A 43 35.62 -3.45 -21.36
CA GLU A 43 36.63 -2.76 -22.19
C GLU A 43 36.30 -1.27 -22.40
N ASN A 44 35.02 -0.91 -22.33
CA ASN A 44 34.52 0.45 -22.53
C ASN A 44 33.36 0.76 -21.57
N TRP A 45 32.97 2.02 -21.45
CA TRP A 45 31.95 2.46 -20.49
C TRP A 45 30.51 2.37 -21.03
N VAL A 46 30.37 2.09 -22.32
CA VAL A 46 29.07 1.95 -23.00
C VAL A 46 28.15 0.90 -22.34
N PRO A 47 28.62 -0.32 -21.98
CA PRO A 47 27.76 -1.39 -21.46
C PRO A 47 27.22 -1.04 -20.08
N LEU A 48 28.07 -0.43 -19.25
CA LEU A 48 27.71 0.08 -17.95
C LEU A 48 26.65 1.18 -18.07
N LEU A 49 26.82 2.12 -19.00
CA LEU A 49 25.85 3.19 -19.25
C LEU A 49 24.50 2.63 -19.73
N LEU A 50 24.50 1.71 -20.70
CA LEU A 50 23.30 1.06 -21.21
C LEU A 50 22.56 0.31 -20.10
N PHE A 51 23.29 -0.47 -19.30
CA PHE A 51 22.74 -1.23 -18.19
C PHE A 51 22.14 -0.31 -17.12
N THR A 52 22.89 0.69 -16.65
CA THR A 52 22.42 1.62 -15.62
C THR A 52 21.23 2.45 -16.09
N LEU A 53 21.27 2.96 -17.34
CA LEU A 53 20.16 3.69 -17.91
C LEU A 53 18.91 2.81 -18.04
N GLY A 54 19.07 1.58 -18.55
CA GLY A 54 17.96 0.63 -18.66
C GLY A 54 17.33 0.32 -17.30
N LEU A 55 18.17 0.12 -16.27
CA LEU A 55 17.71 -0.13 -14.91
C LEU A 55 16.96 1.06 -14.32
N LEU A 56 17.44 2.29 -14.54
CA LEU A 56 16.74 3.51 -14.12
C LEU A 56 15.38 3.66 -14.80
N LEU A 57 15.27 3.33 -16.09
CA LEU A 57 13.98 3.35 -16.80
C LEU A 57 12.99 2.33 -16.22
N ILE A 58 13.46 1.13 -15.86
CA ILE A 58 12.63 0.12 -15.19
C ILE A 58 12.15 0.63 -13.83
N VAL A 59 13.06 1.19 -13.01
CA VAL A 59 12.70 1.77 -11.71
C VAL A 59 11.69 2.91 -11.88
N PHE A 60 11.88 3.75 -12.90
CA PHE A 60 10.98 4.86 -13.20
C PHE A 60 9.56 4.38 -13.55
N GLU A 61 9.42 3.34 -14.38
CA GLU A 61 8.11 2.73 -14.69
C GLU A 61 7.43 2.15 -13.44
N ILE A 62 8.20 1.58 -12.49
CA ILE A 62 7.64 1.08 -11.22
C ILE A 62 7.09 2.21 -10.35
N LEU A 63 7.72 3.39 -10.36
CA LEU A 63 7.29 4.55 -9.59
C LEU A 63 6.11 5.28 -10.23
N ILE A 64 6.08 5.35 -11.56
CA ILE A 64 5.03 6.01 -12.34
C ILE A 64 4.45 4.98 -13.33
N PRO A 65 3.55 4.10 -12.87
CA PRO A 65 2.90 3.14 -13.75
C PRO A 65 2.03 3.90 -14.76
N GLY A 66 2.19 3.64 -16.07
CA GLY A 66 1.35 4.35 -17.03
C GLY A 66 1.48 3.95 -18.51
N PHE A 67 2.59 3.38 -18.96
CA PHE A 67 2.78 3.13 -20.39
C PHE A 67 3.36 1.76 -20.73
N GLY A 68 4.12 1.13 -19.83
CA GLY A 68 4.79 -0.16 -20.06
C GLY A 68 5.92 -0.10 -21.10
N PHE A 69 5.85 0.82 -22.07
CA PHE A 69 6.86 1.02 -23.10
C PHE A 69 8.21 1.45 -22.52
N VAL A 70 8.22 2.31 -21.49
CA VAL A 70 9.45 2.73 -20.83
C VAL A 70 10.10 1.53 -20.13
N GLY A 71 9.29 0.67 -19.49
CA GLY A 71 9.73 -0.60 -18.94
C GLY A 71 10.32 -1.56 -19.98
N ILE A 72 9.67 -1.73 -21.15
CA ILE A 72 10.18 -2.60 -22.24
C ILE A 72 11.51 -2.07 -22.78
N LEU A 73 11.60 -0.76 -23.03
CA LEU A 73 12.83 -0.13 -23.48
C LEU A 73 13.95 -0.29 -22.44
N GLY A 74 13.62 -0.11 -21.15
CA GLY A 74 14.53 -0.33 -20.04
C GLY A 74 15.06 -1.77 -20.01
N ALA A 75 14.17 -2.76 -20.16
CA ALA A 75 14.56 -4.17 -20.23
C ALA A 75 15.46 -4.46 -21.44
N ALA A 76 15.16 -3.91 -22.62
CA ALA A 76 15.99 -4.06 -23.80
C ALA A 76 17.40 -3.46 -23.60
N LEU A 77 17.51 -2.31 -22.93
CA LEU A 77 18.79 -1.69 -22.61
C LEU A 77 19.59 -2.48 -21.58
N VAL A 78 18.94 -3.06 -20.56
CA VAL A 78 19.59 -3.96 -19.59
C VAL A 78 20.15 -5.19 -20.30
N ILE A 79 19.34 -5.86 -21.13
CA ILE A 79 19.78 -7.03 -21.90
C ILE A 79 20.91 -6.65 -22.85
N GLY A 80 20.79 -5.53 -23.56
CA GLY A 80 21.81 -5.03 -24.49
C GLY A 80 23.13 -4.70 -23.80
N GLY A 81 23.09 -4.06 -22.62
CA GLY A 81 24.28 -3.75 -21.82
C GLY A 81 24.98 -5.02 -21.32
N LEU A 82 24.23 -5.99 -20.81
CA LEU A 82 24.79 -7.28 -20.38
C LEU A 82 25.37 -8.06 -21.57
N TYR A 83 24.65 -8.13 -22.69
CA TYR A 83 25.13 -8.80 -23.89
C TYR A 83 26.41 -8.17 -24.44
N TYR A 84 26.51 -6.84 -24.43
CA TYR A 84 27.74 -6.17 -24.87
C TYR A 84 28.92 -6.49 -23.93
N THR A 85 28.66 -6.64 -22.63
CA THR A 85 29.68 -6.97 -21.63
C THR A 85 30.19 -8.41 -21.78
N ILE A 86 29.28 -9.36 -21.98
CA ILE A 86 29.59 -10.81 -21.98
C ILE A 86 29.96 -11.31 -23.38
N GLY A 87 29.38 -10.73 -24.44
CA GLY A 87 29.52 -11.17 -25.83
C GLY A 87 28.73 -12.44 -26.19
N ASP A 88 28.14 -13.12 -25.20
CA ASP A 88 27.34 -14.35 -25.39
C ASP A 88 25.88 -14.15 -24.91
N ILE A 89 24.95 -14.32 -25.86
CA ILE A 89 23.52 -14.19 -25.61
C ILE A 89 22.96 -15.32 -24.74
N PHE A 90 23.49 -16.55 -24.85
CA PHE A 90 23.03 -17.67 -24.03
C PHE A 90 23.43 -17.48 -22.58
N GLN A 91 24.68 -17.04 -22.33
CA GLN A 91 25.14 -16.70 -21.00
C GLN A 91 24.36 -15.51 -20.41
N THR A 92 24.14 -14.46 -21.21
CA THR A 92 23.34 -13.29 -20.79
C THR A 92 21.94 -13.68 -20.34
N ILE A 93 21.22 -14.46 -21.17
CA ILE A 93 19.86 -14.91 -20.86
C ILE A 93 19.84 -15.84 -19.64
N ARG A 94 20.81 -16.76 -19.53
CA ARG A 94 20.92 -17.68 -18.39
C ARG A 94 21.13 -16.93 -17.07
N ASP A 95 22.07 -16.01 -17.05
CA ASP A 95 22.41 -15.28 -15.83
C ASP A 95 21.30 -14.29 -15.45
N LEU A 96 20.69 -13.62 -16.43
CA LEU A 96 19.54 -12.75 -16.21
C LEU A 96 18.31 -13.52 -15.71
N SER A 97 17.98 -14.66 -16.34
CA SER A 97 16.83 -15.48 -15.94
C SER A 97 16.97 -16.03 -14.52
N MET A 98 18.16 -16.54 -14.15
CA MET A 98 18.43 -16.96 -12.77
C MET A 98 18.24 -15.82 -11.78
N SER A 99 18.76 -14.65 -12.10
CA SER A 99 18.64 -13.46 -11.28
C SER A 99 17.18 -13.01 -11.10
N VAL A 100 16.39 -13.03 -12.18
CA VAL A 100 14.95 -12.70 -12.15
C VAL A 100 14.14 -13.72 -11.34
N VAL A 101 14.42 -15.02 -11.47
CA VAL A 101 13.72 -16.06 -10.71
C VAL A 101 13.97 -15.89 -9.21
N ILE A 102 15.22 -15.70 -8.79
CA ILE A 102 15.60 -15.47 -7.39
C ILE A 102 14.92 -14.19 -6.87
N SER A 103 15.01 -13.12 -7.64
CA SER A 103 14.40 -11.82 -7.33
C SER A 103 12.89 -11.93 -7.14
N THR A 104 12.20 -12.64 -8.03
CA THR A 104 10.75 -12.85 -7.99
C THR A 104 10.34 -13.64 -6.75
N ALA A 105 11.09 -14.69 -6.39
CA ALA A 105 10.84 -15.46 -5.17
C ALA A 105 10.92 -14.58 -3.91
N VAL A 106 11.92 -13.69 -3.84
CA VAL A 106 12.08 -12.76 -2.72
C VAL A 106 11.00 -11.69 -2.71
N ILE A 107 10.60 -11.14 -3.86
CA ILE A 107 9.46 -10.22 -3.96
C ILE A 107 8.19 -10.87 -3.39
N ILE A 108 7.86 -12.09 -3.83
CA ILE A 108 6.68 -12.82 -3.33
C ILE A 108 6.76 -13.01 -1.82
N TYR A 109 7.92 -13.40 -1.29
CA TYR A 109 8.14 -13.57 0.15
C TYR A 109 7.91 -12.28 0.93
N LEU A 110 8.47 -11.15 0.45
CA LEU A 110 8.34 -9.84 1.11
C LEU A 110 6.90 -9.31 1.06
N VAL A 111 6.23 -9.42 -0.09
CA VAL A 111 4.83 -9.00 -0.24
C VAL A 111 3.91 -9.82 0.66
N ARG A 112 4.13 -11.14 0.78
CA ARG A 112 3.36 -11.99 1.72
C ARG A 112 3.56 -11.60 3.18
N ARG A 113 4.66 -10.93 3.52
CA ARG A 113 4.95 -10.41 4.86
C ARG A 113 4.40 -8.99 5.09
N GLY A 114 3.69 -8.43 4.12
CA GLY A 114 3.04 -7.11 4.22
C GLY A 114 3.93 -5.93 3.84
N TYR A 115 5.10 -6.16 3.22
CA TYR A 115 5.92 -5.07 2.70
C TYR A 115 5.32 -4.52 1.39
N SER A 116 5.21 -3.20 1.31
CA SER A 116 4.76 -2.46 0.13
C SER A 116 5.82 -1.45 -0.31
N LEU A 117 5.64 -0.84 -1.48
CA LEU A 117 6.58 0.14 -2.03
C LEU A 117 6.82 1.29 -1.04
N ALA A 118 8.05 1.37 -0.54
CA ALA A 118 8.53 2.38 0.38
C ALA A 118 8.48 3.75 -0.30
N GLY A 119 7.46 4.54 0.02
CA GLY A 119 7.29 5.91 -0.50
C GLY A 119 5.94 6.20 -1.16
N ILE A 120 5.19 5.18 -1.60
CA ILE A 120 3.86 5.40 -2.20
C ILE A 120 2.80 5.75 -1.13
N ASN A 121 2.96 5.28 0.11
CA ASN A 121 2.13 5.72 1.24
C ASN A 121 2.25 7.23 1.56
N LYS A 122 3.23 7.96 0.98
CA LYS A 122 3.32 9.43 1.06
C LYS A 122 2.80 10.15 -0.20
N LEU A 123 2.60 9.43 -1.30
CA LEU A 123 2.06 9.94 -2.57
C LEU A 123 0.57 9.67 -2.75
N VAL A 124 -0.01 8.81 -1.91
CA VAL A 124 -1.43 8.95 -1.58
C VAL A 124 -1.55 10.28 -0.87
N LEU A 125 -1.89 11.32 -1.64
CA LEU A 125 -2.51 12.51 -1.11
C LEU A 125 -3.55 11.99 -0.12
N ASN A 126 -3.34 12.31 1.17
CA ASN A 126 -4.37 12.24 2.19
C ASN A 126 -5.53 13.09 1.69
N THR A 127 -6.32 12.51 0.78
CA THR A 127 -7.64 12.94 0.48
C THR A 127 -8.36 12.55 1.75
N ASN A 128 -8.41 13.51 2.67
CA ASN A 128 -9.19 13.52 3.88
C ASN A 128 -10.65 13.16 3.53
N LEU A 129 -10.93 11.88 3.34
CA LEU A 129 -12.26 11.33 3.26
C LEU A 129 -12.23 9.98 3.98
N GLN A 130 -12.36 10.07 5.31
CA GLN A 130 -13.04 9.08 6.14
C GLN A 130 -12.50 7.64 6.11
N ALA A 131 -11.22 7.45 6.46
CA ALA A 131 -10.74 6.16 6.98
C ALA A 131 -10.02 6.29 8.33
N GLN A 132 -10.05 7.47 8.96
CA GLN A 132 -9.81 7.57 10.40
C GLN A 132 -11.13 7.31 11.11
N ASN A 133 -11.38 6.05 11.46
CA ASN A 133 -12.16 5.68 12.65
C ASN A 133 -12.11 4.17 12.97
N GLU A 134 -11.47 3.33 12.14
CA GLU A 134 -11.45 1.89 12.41
C GLU A 134 -10.26 1.41 13.27
N GLU A 135 -9.20 2.20 13.44
CA GLU A 135 -7.98 1.76 14.15
C GLU A 135 -7.73 2.40 15.53
N LYS A 136 -8.71 3.14 16.08
CA LYS A 136 -8.60 3.72 17.42
C LYS A 136 -9.81 3.48 18.34
N ALA A 137 -10.73 2.62 17.94
CA ALA A 137 -11.97 2.34 18.66
C ALA A 137 -11.91 1.08 19.55
N GLU A 138 -10.72 0.57 19.92
CA GLU A 138 -10.61 -0.64 20.75
C GLU A 138 -10.62 -0.39 22.27
N GLU A 139 -10.67 0.84 22.77
CA GLU A 139 -10.67 1.06 24.24
C GLU A 139 -12.00 1.55 24.85
N HIS A 140 -13.00 1.99 24.06
CA HIS A 140 -14.30 2.43 24.60
C HIS A 140 -15.48 2.15 23.64
N ALA A 141 -15.51 0.99 22.99
CA ALA A 141 -16.67 0.61 22.18
C ALA A 141 -17.86 0.29 23.09
N VAL A 142 -18.80 1.22 23.21
CA VAL A 142 -20.11 0.96 23.81
C VAL A 142 -20.77 -0.14 22.98
N ILE A 143 -21.07 -1.27 23.61
CA ILE A 143 -21.73 -2.40 22.96
C ILE A 143 -23.12 -1.92 22.54
N LEU A 144 -23.32 -1.67 21.25
CA LEU A 144 -24.62 -1.25 20.71
C LEU A 144 -25.59 -2.43 20.77
N HIS A 145 -26.73 -2.24 21.44
CA HIS A 145 -27.79 -3.23 21.53
C HIS A 145 -29.17 -2.57 21.33
N PRO A 146 -30.16 -3.29 20.80
CA PRO A 146 -31.54 -2.80 20.72
C PRO A 146 -32.05 -2.38 22.10
N GLY A 147 -32.73 -1.23 22.16
CA GLY A 147 -33.20 -0.62 23.41
C GLY A 147 -32.24 0.40 24.04
N LEU A 148 -31.02 0.55 23.52
CA LEU A 148 -30.07 1.57 23.97
C LEU A 148 -30.54 2.98 23.57
N VAL A 149 -30.58 3.89 24.54
CA VAL A 149 -30.94 5.30 24.33
C VAL A 149 -29.69 6.13 24.02
N GLY A 150 -29.82 7.03 23.05
CA GLY A 150 -28.78 7.96 22.63
C GLY A 150 -29.37 9.32 22.25
N VAL A 151 -28.54 10.17 21.66
CA VAL A 151 -28.92 11.53 21.23
C VAL A 151 -28.49 11.75 19.78
N SER A 152 -29.38 12.33 18.97
CA SER A 152 -29.04 12.72 17.59
C SER A 152 -28.08 13.90 17.57
N LYS A 153 -26.99 13.81 16.80
CA LYS A 153 -26.03 14.91 16.57
C LYS A 153 -26.28 15.66 15.27
N THR A 154 -27.04 15.08 14.36
CA THR A 154 -27.51 15.75 13.14
C THR A 154 -29.00 15.47 12.97
N PRO A 155 -29.75 16.33 12.26
CA PRO A 155 -31.11 15.98 11.87
C PRO A 155 -31.11 14.70 11.04
N LEU A 156 -31.95 13.72 11.40
CA LEU A 156 -32.04 12.43 10.72
C LEU A 156 -33.11 12.51 9.61
N ARG A 157 -32.71 12.44 8.33
CA ARG A 157 -33.63 12.52 7.17
C ARG A 157 -33.17 11.66 5.96
N PRO A 158 -33.47 10.35 5.92
CA PRO A 158 -33.66 9.46 7.06
C PRO A 158 -32.32 9.07 7.70
N SER A 159 -31.18 9.34 7.06
CA SER A 159 -29.85 9.11 7.65
C SER A 159 -29.36 10.32 8.43
N GLY A 160 -28.47 10.06 9.38
CA GLY A 160 -27.69 11.06 10.07
C GLY A 160 -26.82 10.41 11.14
N LYS A 161 -26.38 11.20 12.11
CA LYS A 161 -25.39 10.81 13.11
C LYS A 161 -25.96 10.89 14.52
N ALA A 162 -25.62 9.91 15.35
CA ALA A 162 -26.02 9.89 16.75
C ALA A 162 -24.93 9.30 17.66
N THR A 163 -24.99 9.64 18.94
CA THR A 163 -24.07 9.18 19.98
C THR A 163 -24.83 8.37 21.02
N PHE A 164 -24.27 7.23 21.43
CA PHE A 164 -24.85 6.32 22.42
C PHE A 164 -23.84 6.11 23.56
N GLY A 165 -24.22 6.46 24.80
CA GLY A 165 -23.35 6.29 25.98
C GLY A 165 -22.73 7.57 26.56
N GLY A 166 -23.26 8.75 26.22
CA GLY A 166 -22.82 10.04 26.82
C GLY A 166 -22.15 10.98 25.82
N GLU A 167 -21.74 12.16 26.30
CA GLU A 167 -21.24 13.27 25.47
C GLU A 167 -19.87 13.00 24.80
N ASP A 168 -19.06 12.12 25.40
CA ASP A 168 -17.73 11.69 24.90
C ASP A 168 -17.75 10.36 24.12
N SER A 169 -18.94 9.86 23.76
CA SER A 169 -19.07 8.59 23.03
C SER A 169 -18.84 8.74 21.52
N PRO A 170 -18.31 7.69 20.84
CA PRO A 170 -18.14 7.71 19.40
C PRO A 170 -19.46 7.95 18.67
N THR A 171 -19.38 8.70 17.57
CA THR A 171 -20.55 9.02 16.73
C THR A 171 -20.78 7.91 15.71
N TYR A 172 -22.01 7.42 15.63
CA TYR A 172 -22.44 6.35 14.73
C TYR A 172 -23.40 6.86 13.66
N ASP A 173 -23.32 6.29 12.47
CA ASP A 173 -24.30 6.54 11.40
C ASP A 173 -25.57 5.73 11.67
N VAL A 174 -26.71 6.44 11.73
CA VAL A 174 -28.01 5.88 12.08
C VAL A 174 -29.06 6.23 11.02
N LEU A 175 -30.08 5.39 10.93
CA LEU A 175 -31.22 5.54 10.03
C LEU A 175 -32.52 5.63 10.85
N SER A 176 -33.26 6.71 10.69
CA SER A 176 -34.56 6.90 11.34
C SER A 176 -35.64 6.06 10.66
N THR A 177 -36.36 5.25 11.45
CA THR A 177 -37.54 4.49 10.99
C THR A 177 -38.80 5.36 10.94
N GLU A 178 -38.88 6.41 11.77
CA GLU A 178 -40.08 7.25 11.95
C GLU A 178 -40.03 8.56 11.15
N GLY A 179 -39.02 8.76 10.29
CA GLY A 179 -38.89 9.95 9.44
C GLY A 179 -37.95 11.01 10.03
N LEU A 180 -38.34 12.28 9.98
CA LEU A 180 -37.51 13.39 10.43
C LEU A 180 -37.37 13.40 11.97
N ILE A 181 -36.16 13.20 12.47
CA ILE A 181 -35.79 13.43 13.89
C ILE A 181 -34.88 14.65 13.94
N SER A 182 -35.15 15.59 14.85
CA SER A 182 -34.37 16.83 14.94
C SER A 182 -32.99 16.56 15.55
N MET A 183 -32.10 17.55 15.45
CA MET A 183 -30.82 17.50 16.17
C MET A 183 -31.07 17.61 17.69
N ASP A 184 -30.23 16.96 18.49
CA ASP A 184 -30.26 16.92 19.95
C ASP A 184 -31.56 16.32 20.53
N GLU A 185 -32.20 15.42 19.80
CA GLU A 185 -33.39 14.69 20.23
C GLU A 185 -33.00 13.30 20.80
N PRO A 186 -33.61 12.84 21.91
CA PRO A 186 -33.36 11.50 22.42
C PRO A 186 -33.92 10.44 21.47
N ILE A 187 -33.09 9.46 21.15
CA ILE A 187 -33.42 8.36 20.23
C ILE A 187 -33.13 7.02 20.88
N VAL A 188 -33.80 5.96 20.41
CA VAL A 188 -33.56 4.59 20.86
C VAL A 188 -33.26 3.68 19.67
N ILE A 189 -32.31 2.75 19.85
CA ILE A 189 -32.02 1.72 18.84
C ILE A 189 -33.19 0.74 18.77
N GLU A 190 -33.85 0.69 17.62
CA GLU A 190 -34.94 -0.26 17.36
C GLU A 190 -34.38 -1.61 16.91
N LYS A 191 -33.45 -1.58 15.94
CA LYS A 191 -32.87 -2.79 15.34
C LYS A 191 -31.51 -2.51 14.73
N ILE A 192 -30.64 -3.51 14.74
CA ILE A 192 -29.35 -3.49 14.04
C ILE A 192 -29.42 -4.48 12.88
N GLN A 193 -29.20 -4.00 11.65
CA GLN A 193 -29.16 -4.81 10.43
C GLN A 193 -27.77 -4.71 9.78
N GLY A 194 -26.86 -5.62 10.16
CA GLY A 194 -25.48 -5.59 9.69
C GLY A 194 -24.79 -4.31 10.16
N THR A 195 -24.42 -3.44 9.21
CA THR A 195 -23.81 -2.13 9.46
C THR A 195 -24.82 -0.99 9.63
N LYS A 196 -26.12 -1.24 9.45
CA LYS A 196 -27.18 -0.23 9.57
C LYS A 196 -27.81 -0.27 10.96
N ILE A 197 -27.76 0.85 11.67
CA ILE A 197 -28.42 1.03 12.98
C ILE A 197 -29.74 1.77 12.73
N LEU A 198 -30.86 1.11 12.97
CA LEU A 198 -32.19 1.71 12.87
C LEU A 198 -32.60 2.29 14.22
N VAL A 199 -33.05 3.54 14.21
CA VAL A 199 -33.39 4.32 15.40
C VAL A 199 -34.77 4.96 15.27
N ARG A 200 -35.40 5.24 16.40
CA ARG A 200 -36.68 5.96 16.49
C ARG A 200 -36.67 6.96 17.64
N SER A 201 -37.59 7.92 17.63
CA SER A 201 -37.66 8.94 18.70
C SER A 201 -38.00 8.28 20.04
N TYR A 202 -37.26 8.61 21.09
CA TYR A 202 -37.50 8.11 22.44
C TYR A 202 -38.41 9.06 23.20
N LYS A 203 -39.72 8.79 23.16
CA LYS A 203 -40.69 9.47 24.02
C LYS A 203 -40.66 8.83 25.41
N GLN A 204 -40.12 9.54 26.41
CA GLN A 204 -40.31 9.16 27.80
C GLN A 204 -41.81 9.08 28.08
N LYS A 205 -42.28 7.91 28.50
CA LYS A 205 -43.65 7.71 28.97
C LYS A 205 -43.75 8.48 30.30
N GLY A 206 -44.38 9.65 30.26
CA GLY A 206 -44.67 10.45 31.44
C GLY A 206 -45.50 9.68 32.45
N ASP A 207 -45.22 9.98 33.71
CA ASP A 207 -45.86 9.50 34.94
C ASP A 207 -47.39 9.64 34.90
N GLU A 208 -48.08 8.56 35.24
CA GLU A 208 -49.34 8.56 36.01
C GLU A 208 -49.19 7.59 37.18
#